data_AF-A0A158RUH7-F1
#
_entry.id   AF-A0A158RUH7-F1
#
_cell.length_a   1.000
_cell.length_b   1.000
_cell.length_c   1.000
_cell.angle_alpha   90.00
_cell.angle_beta   90.00
_cell.angle_gamma   90.00
#
_symmetry.space_group_name_H-M   'P 1'
#
loop_
_entity.id
_entity.type
_entity.pdbx_description
1 polymer ?
#
loop_
_entity_poly.entity_id
_entity_poly.type
_entity_poly.pdbx_seq_one_letter_code
_entity_poly.pdbx_strand_id
1 'polypeptide(L)'
;MYSVSFSIVFVIQAISSSILNLTINDSIQFAIETRVGGGPGVSATSARTDLLPLTQGDVLRVRIREATGDIIYSNASLVILKVD
;
A
#
# COMPACT_ATOMS: atom_id res chain seq x y z
N MET A 1 -4.93 -19.60 -7.91
CA MET A 1 -4.97 -18.42 -7.01
C MET A 1 -4.04 -17.35 -7.58
N TYR A 2 -4.00 -16.14 -7.01
CA TYR A 2 -2.98 -15.14 -7.36
C TYR A 2 -2.27 -14.63 -6.11
N SER A 3 -0.95 -14.49 -6.19
CA SER A 3 -0.13 -13.77 -5.21
C SER A 3 -0.11 -12.31 -5.62
N VAL A 4 -0.60 -11.45 -4.74
CA VAL A 4 -0.67 -10.01 -4.94
C VAL A 4 0.25 -9.36 -3.93
N SER A 5 1.34 -8.78 -4.42
CA SER A 5 2.35 -8.10 -3.62
C SER A 5 2.32 -6.62 -3.90
N PHE A 6 2.36 -5.81 -2.84
CA PHE A 6 2.57 -4.37 -2.95
C PHE A 6 3.75 -3.92 -2.12
N SER A 7 4.40 -2.85 -2.57
CA SER A 7 5.34 -2.09 -1.76
C SER A 7 5.25 -0.60 -2.09
N ILE A 8 5.58 0.25 -1.12
CA ILE A 8 5.68 1.69 -1.30
C ILE A 8 6.65 2.27 -0.27
N VAL A 9 7.41 3.27 -0.68
CA VAL A 9 8.31 4.02 0.20
C VAL A 9 7.67 5.36 0.54
N PHE A 10 7.57 5.65 1.83
CA PHE A 10 7.18 6.95 2.36
C PHE A 10 8.41 7.71 2.83
N VAL A 11 8.48 8.99 2.48
CA VAL A 11 9.50 9.94 2.95
C VAL A 11 8.81 11.00 3.80
N ILE A 12 9.39 11.24 4.97
CA ILE A 12 8.80 12.10 5.99
C ILE A 12 9.42 13.49 5.97
N GLN A 13 8.57 14.51 6.08
CA GLN A 13 8.97 15.87 6.40
C GLN A 13 8.70 16.24 7.87
N ALA A 14 7.61 15.72 8.46
CA ALA A 14 7.23 15.84 9.86
C ALA A 14 6.44 14.60 10.32
N ILE A 15 6.17 14.43 11.62
CA ILE A 15 5.40 13.29 12.14
C ILE A 15 4.11 13.12 11.33
N SER A 16 3.99 11.97 10.65
CA SER A 16 2.91 11.71 9.71
C SER A 16 2.41 10.28 9.85
N SER A 17 1.16 10.06 9.45
CA SER A 17 0.57 8.74 9.38
C SER A 17 -0.30 8.61 8.14
N SER A 18 -0.33 7.41 7.56
CA SER A 18 -1.25 7.07 6.47
C SER A 18 -1.89 5.71 6.68
N ILE A 19 -3.13 5.58 6.22
CA ILE A 19 -3.78 4.28 6.04
C ILE A 19 -3.85 3.99 4.55
N LEU A 20 -3.19 2.91 4.13
CA LEU A 20 -3.20 2.38 2.78
C LEU A 20 -4.16 1.20 2.69
N ASN A 21 -5.03 1.17 1.70
CA ASN A 21 -5.85 0.00 1.42
C ASN A 21 -5.59 -0.53 0.02
N LEU A 22 -5.58 -1.86 -0.10
CA LEU A 22 -5.85 -2.53 -1.38
C LEU A 22 -7.34 -2.84 -1.45
N THR A 23 -7.94 -2.48 -2.58
CA THR A 23 -9.31 -2.87 -2.91
C THR A 23 -9.36 -3.71 -4.17
N ILE A 24 -10.26 -4.69 -4.21
CA ILE A 24 -10.71 -5.39 -5.42
C ILE A 24 -12.15 -4.94 -5.66
N ASN A 25 -12.43 -4.38 -6.83
CA ASN A 25 -13.78 -3.90 -7.20
C ASN A 25 -14.39 -3.04 -6.07
N ASP A 26 -13.56 -2.15 -5.51
CA ASP A 26 -13.85 -1.23 -4.41
C ASP A 26 -14.10 -1.86 -3.03
N SER A 27 -14.09 -3.19 -2.92
CA SER A 27 -14.07 -3.91 -1.63
C SER A 27 -12.67 -4.01 -1.06
N ILE A 28 -12.49 -3.58 0.20
CA ILE A 28 -11.21 -3.62 0.91
C ILE A 28 -10.79 -5.07 1.15
N GLN A 29 -9.60 -5.43 0.69
CA GLN A 29 -8.99 -6.73 0.95
C GLN A 29 -8.02 -6.66 2.13
N PHE A 30 -7.28 -5.56 2.23
CA PHE A 30 -6.50 -5.24 3.41
C PHE A 30 -6.35 -3.74 3.61
N ALA A 31 -6.00 -3.39 4.85
CA ALA A 31 -5.54 -2.07 5.26
C ALA A 31 -4.17 -2.20 5.93
N ILE A 32 -3.26 -1.29 5.63
CA ILE A 32 -1.96 -1.12 6.28
C ILE A 32 -1.92 0.28 6.86
N GLU A 33 -1.79 0.35 8.17
CA GLU A 33 -1.47 1.59 8.84
C GLU A 33 0.05 1.76 8.85
N THR A 34 0.50 2.87 8.29
CA THR A 34 1.90 3.28 8.31
C THR A 34 2.00 4.52 9.17
N ARG A 35 2.59 4.38 10.36
CA ARG A 35 2.95 5.52 11.22
C ARG A 35 4.43 5.75 11.09
N VAL A 36 4.81 6.98 10.78
CA VAL A 36 6.21 7.33 10.64
C VAL A 36 6.50 8.62 11.39
N GLY A 37 7.28 8.48 12.46
CA GLY A 37 7.79 9.59 13.26
C GLY A 37 9.32 9.63 13.17
N GLY A 38 9.89 10.82 13.09
CA GLY A 38 11.33 11.01 12.97
C GLY A 38 11.70 12.41 12.48
N GLY A 39 12.99 12.66 12.35
CA GLY A 39 13.49 13.89 11.74
C GLY A 39 13.24 13.94 10.23
N PRO A 40 13.44 15.11 9.58
CA PRO A 40 13.30 15.25 8.14
C PRO A 40 14.17 14.24 7.38
N GLY A 41 13.60 13.63 6.33
CA GLY A 41 14.33 12.71 5.45
C GLY A 41 14.34 11.24 5.90
N VAL A 42 13.71 10.90 7.03
CA VAL A 42 13.46 9.50 7.40
C VAL A 42 12.51 8.87 6.38
N SER A 43 12.82 7.66 5.94
CA SER A 43 12.00 6.87 5.03
C SER A 43 11.49 5.60 5.68
N ALA A 44 10.26 5.21 5.37
CA ALA A 44 9.69 3.93 5.78
C ALA A 44 9.10 3.19 4.57
N THR A 45 9.34 1.89 4.51
CA THR A 45 8.76 1.02 3.49
C THR A 45 7.55 0.31 4.05
N SER A 46 6.42 0.38 3.35
CA SER A 46 5.23 -0.41 3.64
C SER A 46 5.03 -1.43 2.53
N ALA A 47 4.90 -2.70 2.89
CA ALA A 47 4.75 -3.79 1.95
C ALA A 47 3.91 -4.92 2.53
N ARG A 48 3.21 -5.64 1.67
CA ARG A 48 2.46 -6.86 2.02
C ARG A 48 2.21 -7.70 0.78
N THR A 49 2.10 -8.99 1.02
CA THR A 49 1.72 -9.99 0.03
C THR A 49 0.56 -10.78 0.56
N ASP A 50 -0.49 -10.97 -0.24
CA ASP A 50 -1.64 -11.81 0.07
C ASP A 50 -1.98 -12.74 -1.11
N LEU A 51 -2.63 -13.86 -0.79
CA LEU A 51 -3.22 -14.75 -1.78
C LEU A 51 -4.68 -14.38 -1.99
N LEU A 52 -5.02 -13.90 -3.19
CA LEU A 52 -6.37 -13.44 -3.52
C LEU A 52 -6.96 -14.24 -4.68
N PRO A 53 -8.24 -14.63 -4.60
CA PRO A 53 -8.95 -15.20 -5.73
C PRO A 53 -9.29 -14.06 -6.70
N LEU A 54 -8.59 -13.98 -7.84
CA LEU A 54 -8.86 -13.01 -8.89
C LEU A 54 -9.49 -13.68 -10.11
N THR A 55 -10.37 -12.95 -10.76
CA THR A 55 -11.04 -13.29 -12.01
C THR A 55 -10.73 -12.25 -13.08
N GLN A 56 -10.90 -12.64 -14.35
CA GLN A 56 -10.70 -11.71 -15.44
C GLN A 56 -11.70 -10.55 -15.33
N GLY A 57 -11.18 -9.32 -15.38
CA GLY A 57 -11.98 -8.10 -15.24
C GLY A 57 -11.95 -7.49 -13.84
N ASP A 58 -11.40 -8.19 -12.83
CA ASP A 58 -11.20 -7.60 -11.51
C ASP A 58 -10.25 -6.40 -11.56
N VAL A 59 -10.64 -5.32 -10.88
CA VAL A 59 -9.83 -4.10 -10.80
C VAL A 59 -9.23 -3.96 -9.41
N LEU A 60 -7.89 -3.97 -9.36
CA LEU A 60 -7.12 -3.77 -8.14
C LEU A 60 -6.70 -2.31 -8.04
N ARG A 61 -6.88 -1.71 -6.86
CA ARG A 61 -6.43 -0.35 -6.56
C ARG A 61 -5.77 -0.30 -5.20
N VAL A 62 -4.57 0.29 -5.13
CA VAL A 62 -3.94 0.68 -3.87
C VAL A 62 -4.17 2.16 -3.69
N ARG A 63 -4.73 2.57 -2.55
CA ARG A 63 -5.03 3.97 -2.25
C ARG A 63 -4.62 4.35 -0.84
N ILE A 64 -4.09 5.56 -0.67
CA ILE A 64 -4.02 6.22 0.62
C ILE A 64 -5.44 6.70 0.95
N ARG A 65 -6.08 6.11 1.95
CA ARG A 65 -7.44 6.43 2.37
C ARG A 65 -7.46 7.63 3.31
N GLU A 66 -6.52 7.66 4.24
CA GLU A 66 -6.39 8.67 5.27
C GLU A 66 -4.92 9.01 5.42
N ALA A 67 -4.62 10.30 5.63
CA ALA A 67 -3.28 10.82 5.81
C ALA A 67 -3.32 11.97 6.81
N THR A 68 -2.32 12.03 7.69
CA THR A 68 -2.07 13.19 8.56
C THR A 68 -0.64 13.68 8.34
N GLY A 69 -0.48 14.99 8.24
CA GLY A 69 0.79 15.63 7.86
C GLY A 69 1.12 15.54 6.37
N ASP A 70 2.29 16.05 6.00
CA ASP A 70 2.79 15.97 4.63
C ASP A 70 3.38 14.59 4.36
N ILE A 71 2.84 13.90 3.35
CA ILE A 71 3.25 12.55 2.96
C ILE A 71 3.84 12.61 1.56
N ILE A 72 5.13 12.33 1.46
CA ILE A 72 5.80 12.11 0.19
C ILE A 72 5.92 10.61 -0.01
N TYR A 73 5.50 10.09 -1.15
CA TYR A 73 5.60 8.68 -1.48
C TYR A 73 6.32 8.48 -2.81
N SER A 74 7.05 7.36 -2.91
CA SER A 74 7.84 7.01 -4.08
C SER A 74 8.00 5.49 -4.20
N ASN A 75 8.52 5.04 -5.34
CA ASN A 75 8.88 3.64 -5.58
C ASN A 75 7.75 2.64 -5.25
N ALA A 76 6.52 3.02 -5.59
CA ALA A 76 5.37 2.15 -5.42
C ALA A 76 5.38 1.03 -6.47
N SER A 77 5.10 -0.20 -6.03
CA SER A 77 4.94 -1.34 -6.92
C SER A 77 3.72 -2.17 -6.54
N LEU A 78 3.04 -2.71 -7.55
CA LEU A 78 2.00 -3.71 -7.43
C LEU A 78 2.33 -4.84 -8.40
N VAL A 79 2.55 -6.03 -7.86
CA VAL A 79 2.94 -7.22 -8.62
C VAL A 79 1.88 -8.29 -8.40
N ILE A 80 1.42 -8.89 -9.50
CA ILE A 80 0.41 -9.94 -9.50
C ILE A 80 1.00 -11.16 -10.20
N LEU A 81 1.08 -12.27 -9.49
CA LEU A 81 1.59 -13.54 -10.00
C LEU A 81 0.50 -14.60 -9.91
N LYS A 82 0.27 -15.31 -11.01
CA LYS A 82 -0.55 -16.54 -10.97
C LYS A 82 0.20 -17.55 -10.10
N VAL A 83 -0.50 -18.13 -9.14
CA VAL A 83 0.02 -19.24 -8.33
C VAL A 83 -0.68 -20.50 -8.81
N ASP A 84 0.14 -21.49 -9.16
CA ASP A 84 -0.26 -22.83 -9.57
C ASP A 84 -0.85 -23.63 -8.40
#